data_AF-A0A973MCV3-F1
#
_entry.id   AF-A0A973MCV3-F1
#
_cell.length_a   1.000
_cell.length_b   1.000
_cell.length_c   1.000
_cell.angle_alpha   90.00
_cell.angle_beta   90.00
_cell.angle_gamma   90.00
#
_symmetry.space_group_name_H-M   'P 1'
#
loop_
_entity.id
_entity.type
_entity.pdbx_description
1 polymer ?
#
loop_
_entity_poly.entity_id
_entity_poly.type
_entity_poly.pdbx_seq_one_letter_code
_entity_poly.pdbx_strand_id
1 'polypeptide(L)'
;MVRSWEADPSALFVKRLGKSAAELGTSDGRDDCPDIWQLSNGDVAVIGRDLTAEYGLRLPDGVTLRADERLVVIPGTMLSAAKADIPDA
;
A
#
# COMPACT_ATOMS: atom_id res chain seq x y z
N MET A 1 21.97 -10.20 -9.98
CA MET A 1 21.25 -11.01 -8.99
C MET A 1 19.80 -11.06 -9.43
N VAL A 2 19.26 -12.26 -9.64
CA VAL A 2 17.83 -12.46 -9.89
C VAL A 2 17.08 -12.03 -8.64
N ARG A 3 16.12 -11.11 -8.77
CA ARG A 3 15.23 -10.79 -7.64
C ARG A 3 14.40 -12.03 -7.35
N SER A 4 14.30 -12.42 -6.08
CA SER A 4 13.47 -13.55 -5.67
C SER A 4 11.98 -13.29 -5.94
N TRP A 5 11.60 -12.01 -6.06
CA TRP A 5 10.26 -11.53 -6.41
C TRP A 5 10.38 -10.16 -7.11
N GLU A 6 9.54 -9.91 -8.10
CA GLU A 6 9.41 -8.62 -8.79
C GLU A 6 7.92 -8.35 -9.03
N ALA A 7 7.48 -7.11 -8.82
CA ALA A 7 6.09 -6.73 -9.05
C ALA A 7 5.74 -6.88 -10.54
N ASP A 8 4.67 -7.62 -10.84
CA ASP A 8 4.19 -7.75 -12.23
C ASP A 8 3.34 -6.54 -12.62
N PRO A 9 3.81 -5.66 -13.54
CA PRO A 9 3.05 -4.49 -13.95
C PRO A 9 1.80 -4.83 -14.79
N SER A 10 1.67 -6.10 -15.21
CA SER A 10 0.50 -6.59 -15.95
C SER A 10 -0.63 -7.07 -15.05
N ALA A 11 -0.39 -7.15 -13.74
CA ALA A 11 -1.40 -7.58 -12.77
C ALA A 11 -2.53 -6.55 -12.66
N LEU A 12 -3.78 -7.05 -12.62
CA LEU A 12 -4.98 -6.22 -12.60
C LEU A 12 -5.49 -6.04 -11.17
N PHE A 13 -6.12 -4.91 -10.88
CA PHE A 13 -6.84 -4.68 -9.62
C PHE A 13 -8.10 -5.55 -9.57
N VAL A 14 -8.17 -6.47 -8.59
CA VAL A 14 -9.27 -7.45 -8.48
C VAL A 14 -10.25 -7.08 -7.37
N LYS A 15 -9.74 -6.78 -6.17
CA LYS A 15 -10.57 -6.57 -4.99
C LYS A 15 -9.99 -5.49 -4.10
N ARG A 16 -10.79 -4.50 -3.71
CA ARG A 16 -10.43 -3.54 -2.65
C ARG A 16 -10.41 -4.28 -1.31
N LEU A 17 -9.34 -4.12 -0.53
CA LEU A 17 -9.22 -4.71 0.80
C LEU A 17 -9.67 -3.66 1.82
N GLY A 18 -10.69 -3.99 2.60
CA GLY A 18 -11.28 -3.09 3.60
C GLY A 18 -12.26 -2.09 3.01
N LYS A 19 -12.27 -0.90 3.61
CA LYS A 19 -13.22 0.17 3.30
C LYS A 19 -12.53 1.29 2.54
N SER A 20 -13.29 1.99 1.70
CA SER A 20 -12.82 3.15 0.96
C SER A 20 -12.46 4.30 1.90
N ALA A 21 -11.54 5.18 1.51
CA ALA A 21 -11.19 6.36 2.31
C ALA A 21 -12.41 7.26 2.63
N ALA A 22 -13.38 7.32 1.72
CA ALA A 22 -14.68 7.99 1.92
C ALA A 22 -15.52 7.31 3.03
N GLU A 23 -15.55 5.98 3.08
CA GLU A 23 -16.27 5.21 4.09
C GLU A 23 -15.62 5.30 5.48
N LEU A 24 -14.31 5.58 5.52
CA LEU A 24 -13.54 5.79 6.74
C LEU A 24 -13.49 7.27 7.16
N GLY A 25 -14.12 8.18 6.42
CA GLY A 25 -14.10 9.62 6.69
C GLY A 25 -12.68 10.22 6.63
N THR A 26 -11.75 9.56 5.94
CA THR A 26 -10.34 9.99 5.83
C THR A 26 -10.05 10.69 4.50
N SER A 27 -11.06 10.82 3.64
CA SER A 27 -10.99 11.63 2.41
C SER A 27 -11.45 13.07 2.66
N ASP A 28 -10.67 14.04 2.21
CA ASP A 28 -11.07 15.47 2.15
C ASP A 28 -12.04 15.76 0.97
N GLY A 29 -12.80 14.76 0.53
CA GLY A 29 -13.79 14.87 -0.54
C GLY A 29 -13.26 15.10 -1.96
N ARG A 30 -11.92 15.12 -2.17
CA ARG A 30 -11.32 15.44 -3.47
C ARG A 30 -10.39 14.38 -4.05
N ASP A 31 -9.98 13.39 -3.27
CA ASP A 31 -9.06 12.36 -3.68
C ASP A 31 -9.50 11.02 -3.06
N ASP A 32 -9.68 10.00 -3.91
CA ASP A 32 -10.09 8.63 -3.51
C ASP A 32 -8.97 7.89 -2.74
N CYS A 33 -7.79 8.51 -2.60
CA CYS A 33 -6.69 8.00 -1.78
C CYS A 33 -6.90 8.32 -0.29
N PRO A 34 -6.41 7.47 0.63
CA PRO A 34 -5.60 6.26 0.43
C PRO A 34 -6.42 5.01 0.06
N ASP A 35 -5.78 3.96 -0.47
CA ASP A 35 -6.42 2.70 -0.89
C ASP A 35 -5.54 1.45 -0.77
N ILE A 36 -6.17 0.28 -0.58
CA ILE A 36 -5.50 -1.03 -0.54
C ILE A 36 -6.24 -1.99 -1.46
N TRP A 37 -5.52 -2.65 -2.37
CA TRP A 37 -6.08 -3.55 -3.37
C TRP A 37 -5.31 -4.86 -3.49
N GLN A 38 -6.04 -5.95 -3.68
CA GLN A 38 -5.50 -7.22 -4.14
C GLN A 38 -5.42 -7.24 -5.66
N LEU A 39 -4.27 -7.68 -6.17
CA LEU A 39 -3.99 -7.84 -7.60
C LEU A 39 -4.31 -9.27 -8.07
N SER A 40 -4.46 -9.44 -9.38
CA SER A 40 -4.85 -10.71 -10.01
C SER A 40 -3.84 -11.84 -9.84
N ASN A 41 -2.58 -11.50 -9.57
CA ASN A 41 -1.50 -12.44 -9.28
C ASN A 41 -1.38 -12.76 -7.78
N GLY A 42 -2.22 -12.16 -6.92
CA GLY A 42 -2.20 -12.33 -5.47
C GLY A 42 -1.38 -11.29 -4.71
N ASP A 43 -0.62 -10.43 -5.39
CA ASP A 43 0.11 -9.32 -4.76
C ASP A 43 -0.86 -8.25 -4.21
N VAL A 44 -0.35 -7.34 -3.39
CA VAL A 44 -1.12 -6.24 -2.79
C VAL A 44 -0.55 -4.90 -3.22
N ALA A 45 -1.42 -4.05 -3.79
CA ALA A 45 -1.11 -2.66 -4.09
C ALA A 45 -1.60 -1.76 -2.94
N VAL A 46 -0.73 -0.85 -2.49
CA VAL A 46 -1.03 0.15 -1.45
C VAL A 46 -0.83 1.54 -2.02
N ILE A 47 -1.86 2.36 -1.95
CA ILE A 47 -1.87 3.74 -2.43
C ILE A 47 -1.99 4.66 -1.21
N GLY A 48 -1.01 5.54 -1.03
CA GLY A 48 -0.94 6.44 0.10
C GLY A 48 -0.09 7.67 -0.20
N ARG A 49 0.28 8.40 0.85
CA ARG A 49 1.15 9.57 0.71
C ARG A 49 2.60 9.11 0.56
N ASP A 50 3.24 9.44 -0.57
CA ASP A 50 4.69 9.25 -0.72
C ASP A 50 5.43 10.13 0.29
N LEU A 51 6.23 9.50 1.15
CA LEU A 51 7.11 10.16 2.13
C LEU A 51 8.53 9.58 2.04
N THR A 52 8.91 9.13 0.84
CA THR A 52 10.22 8.52 0.56
C THR A 52 11.37 9.43 0.99
N ALA A 53 11.30 10.74 0.71
CA ALA A 53 12.36 11.67 1.07
C ALA A 53 12.45 11.90 2.59
N GLU A 54 11.30 12.01 3.26
CA GLU A 54 11.19 12.31 4.69
C GLU A 54 11.59 11.14 5.59
N TYR A 55 11.35 9.91 5.13
CA TYR A 55 11.74 8.69 5.85
C TYR A 55 13.06 8.10 5.40
N GLY A 56 13.56 8.41 4.19
CA GLY A 56 14.78 7.83 3.65
C GLY A 56 16.01 8.00 4.57
N LEU A 57 16.09 9.11 5.31
CA LEU A 57 17.18 9.39 6.27
C LEU A 57 16.95 8.79 7.68
N ARG A 58 15.77 8.24 7.93
CA ARG A 58 15.31 7.77 9.25
C ARG A 58 14.78 6.34 9.19
N LEU A 59 15.22 5.57 8.18
CA LEU A 59 14.83 4.18 8.05
C LEU A 59 15.35 3.38 9.25
N PRO A 60 14.55 2.43 9.78
CA PRO A 60 15.00 1.50 10.80
C PRO A 60 16.19 0.65 10.32
N ASP A 61 16.93 0.09 11.27
CA ASP A 61 17.99 -0.86 10.96
C ASP A 61 17.46 -2.06 10.16
N GLY A 62 18.19 -2.46 9.11
CA GLY A 62 17.79 -3.54 8.20
C GLY A 62 16.76 -3.16 7.13
N VAL A 63 16.24 -1.93 7.12
CA VAL A 63 15.32 -1.45 6.07
C VAL A 63 16.07 -0.58 5.06
N THR A 64 16.01 -0.95 3.79
CA THR A 64 16.64 -0.19 2.68
C THR A 64 15.63 0.08 1.58
N LEU A 65 15.69 1.28 0.99
CA LEU A 65 14.94 1.63 -0.21
C LEU A 65 15.87 1.67 -1.42
N ARG A 66 15.52 0.96 -2.48
CA ARG A 66 16.18 1.01 -3.80
C ARG A 66 15.66 2.19 -4.62
N ALA A 67 16.36 2.51 -5.70
CA ALA A 67 16.01 3.63 -6.58
C ALA A 67 14.61 3.50 -7.22
N ASP A 68 14.15 2.26 -7.43
CA ASP A 68 12.84 1.90 -7.99
C ASP A 68 11.77 1.66 -6.92
N GLU A 69 12.08 1.84 -5.64
CA GLU A 69 11.14 1.66 -4.53
C GLU A 69 10.66 3.02 -4.00
N ARG A 70 9.44 3.04 -3.46
CA ARG A 70 8.85 4.21 -2.81
C ARG A 70 8.24 3.81 -1.48
N LEU A 71 8.39 4.67 -0.49
CA LEU A 71 7.77 4.52 0.82
C LEU A 71 6.51 5.39 0.85
N VAL A 72 5.36 4.72 0.85
CA VAL A 72 4.05 5.34 1.00
C VAL A 72 3.49 5.12 2.40
N VAL A 73 2.77 6.10 2.93
CA VAL A 73 2.11 6.03 4.23
C VAL A 73 0.60 6.10 4.05
N ILE A 74 -0.10 5.19 4.75
CA ILE A 74 -1.55 5.14 4.84
C ILE A 74 -2.01 5.30 6.30
N PRO A 75 -3.24 5.79 6.55
CA PRO A 75 -3.86 5.80 7.88
C PRO A 75 -3.95 4.39 8.45
N GLY A 76 -3.61 4.22 9.73
CA GLY A 76 -3.68 2.90 10.39
C GLY A 76 -5.09 2.32 10.46
N THR A 77 -6.12 3.17 10.48
CA THR A 77 -7.54 2.77 10.40
C THR A 77 -7.85 2.06 9.08
N MET A 78 -7.19 2.45 7.99
CA MET A 78 -7.36 1.83 6.69
C MET A 78 -6.81 0.41 6.64
N LEU A 79 -5.58 0.22 7.15
CA LEU A 79 -5.00 -1.12 7.29
C LEU A 79 -5.84 -1.99 8.23
N SER A 80 -6.35 -1.41 9.32
CA SER A 80 -7.23 -2.09 10.28
C SER A 80 -8.55 -2.53 9.63
N ALA A 81 -9.13 -1.71 8.75
CA ALA A 81 -10.33 -2.07 7.99
C ALA A 81 -10.06 -3.17 6.97
N ALA A 82 -8.87 -3.21 6.38
CA ALA A 82 -8.46 -4.25 5.43
C ALA A 82 -8.25 -5.63 6.07
N LYS A 83 -8.06 -5.69 7.39
CA LYS A 83 -7.79 -6.93 8.12
C LYS A 83 -8.78 -8.05 7.79
N ALA A 84 -10.09 -7.76 7.73
CA ALA A 84 -11.11 -8.79 7.45
C ALA A 84 -10.99 -9.43 6.05
N ASP A 85 -10.32 -8.76 5.11
CA ASP A 85 -10.14 -9.23 3.73
C ASP A 85 -8.77 -9.86 3.49
N ILE A 86 -7.85 -9.79 4.46
CA ILE A 86 -6.50 -10.36 4.36
C ILE A 86 -6.53 -11.78 4.96
N PRO A 87 -6.18 -12.83 4.19
CA PRO A 87 -6.16 -14.20 4.70
C PRO A 87 -5.09 -14.36 5.81
N ASP A 88 -5.44 -15.08 6.89
CA ASP A 88 -4.72 -15.21 8.18
C ASP A 88 -4.83 -14.02 9.17
N ALA A 89 -5.95 -13.28 9.11
CA ALA A 89 -6.33 -12.23 10.07
C ALA A 89 -6.92 -12.72 11.41
#